data_AF-A0A0L0VCN7-F1
#
_entry.id   AF-A0A0L0VCN7-F1
#
_cell.length_a   1.000
_cell.length_b   1.000
_cell.length_c   1.000
_cell.angle_alpha   90.00
_cell.angle_beta   90.00
_cell.angle_gamma   90.00
#
_symmetry.space_group_name_H-M   'P 1'
#
loop_
_entity.id
_entity.type
_entity.pdbx_description
1 polymer ?
#
loop_
_entity_poly.entity_id
_entity_poly.type
_entity_poly.pdbx_seq_one_letter_code
_entity_poly.pdbx_strand_id
1 'polypeptide(L)'
;MCPVTDPSANLSSIAEATDDFPAQAKKLNWTLPLAKDTHQTYIDHDCTMDSQGYPILPNRSTKFVLQPGDKFENFGNPPCPGSAGACKGKVQWKKCETSMRVDYENPPAENAPEGKLTGWALMRHDGFHNHPWPVPKKLDTVSMHALAAVVLKNPKAGALQLKMGTPNTDPNGAIPQQPFESVVDIHPALLNTDRVRHYRREILRNSNMLPGKQGGGMGDKFIHDMFDWEEKGLNIVSASLRKGQEHFTFQTDWMARRLLDRCEEGNKLYSGGLLSDVTYRFFDTGYLLTTSMYCQTIQRWIPVQLSWIRGLSAKYYEMHFSVLFRQFLDPSISESEREAITLSVLDFSAAQRSGYIAAYVNVFKKATTKTAADQLKGCQEHFRQSVTRIKRNRLVIMADEVVS
;
A
#
# COMPACT_ATOMS: atom_id res chain seq x y z
N MET A 1 -19.08 -4.38 64.59
CA MET A 1 -19.00 -3.23 63.66
C MET A 1 -19.51 -3.71 62.31
N CYS A 2 -20.63 -3.14 61.84
CA CYS A 2 -21.20 -3.34 60.50
C CYS A 2 -20.35 -2.62 59.43
N PRO A 3 -20.59 -2.81 58.12
CA PRO A 3 -20.98 -4.02 57.39
C PRO A 3 -20.22 -4.19 56.05
N VAL A 4 -20.29 -5.39 55.48
CA VAL A 4 -20.20 -5.65 54.03
C VAL A 4 -21.61 -6.04 53.60
N THR A 5 -22.22 -5.30 52.68
CA THR A 5 -23.47 -5.70 52.00
C THR A 5 -23.46 -5.21 50.56
N ASP A 6 -23.47 -6.17 49.64
CA ASP A 6 -24.09 -6.05 48.32
C ASP A 6 -25.60 -5.77 48.51
N PRO A 7 -26.23 -5.00 47.61
CA PRO A 7 -27.37 -5.62 46.95
C PRO A 7 -27.53 -5.21 45.47
N SER A 8 -27.75 -6.25 44.67
CA SER A 8 -28.66 -6.28 43.53
C SER A 8 -30.05 -5.65 43.81
N ALA A 9 -30.70 -5.23 42.72
CA ALA A 9 -32.05 -4.64 42.56
C ALA A 9 -32.03 -3.10 42.58
N ASN A 10 -32.59 -2.41 41.59
CA ASN A 10 -33.95 -2.60 41.12
C ASN A 10 -34.16 -1.88 39.78
N LEU A 11 -34.88 -2.52 38.84
CA LEU A 11 -35.90 -1.90 37.98
C LEU A 11 -36.55 -3.00 37.15
N SER A 12 -37.50 -3.69 37.77
CA SER A 12 -38.69 -4.24 37.08
C SER A 12 -39.78 -3.18 37.25
N SER A 13 -40.51 -2.73 36.24
CA SER A 13 -41.54 -3.40 35.43
C SER A 13 -42.08 -2.28 34.49
N ILE A 14 -42.60 -2.51 33.29
CA ILE A 14 -43.85 -3.19 32.95
C ILE A 14 -43.85 -3.48 31.44
N ALA A 15 -44.20 -4.73 31.13
CA ALA A 15 -44.82 -5.36 29.96
C ALA A 15 -45.09 -4.57 28.64
N GLU A 16 -44.63 -5.21 27.56
CA GLU A 16 -45.37 -5.61 26.34
C GLU A 16 -46.25 -4.59 25.60
N ALA A 17 -45.76 -4.19 24.41
CA ALA A 17 -46.57 -4.18 23.20
C ALA A 17 -45.66 -4.64 22.03
N THR A 18 -45.79 -5.92 21.70
CA THR A 18 -45.27 -6.53 20.48
C THR A 18 -46.12 -6.04 19.30
N ASP A 19 -45.54 -5.23 18.42
CA ASP A 19 -46.00 -5.16 17.03
C ASP A 19 -44.90 -5.73 16.14
N ASP A 20 -45.10 -7.01 15.82
CA ASP A 20 -44.49 -7.72 14.71
C ASP A 20 -44.77 -6.97 13.40
N PHE A 21 -43.78 -6.21 12.90
CA PHE A 21 -43.72 -5.90 11.48
C PHE A 21 -42.70 -6.84 10.84
N PRO A 22 -43.11 -7.69 9.88
CA PRO A 22 -42.20 -8.66 9.30
C PRO A 22 -41.07 -7.92 8.59
N ALA A 23 -39.85 -8.25 8.99
CA ALA A 23 -38.63 -7.91 8.28
C ALA A 23 -38.63 -8.59 6.89
N GLN A 24 -39.37 -8.02 5.94
CA GLN A 24 -39.01 -8.15 4.54
C GLN A 24 -37.91 -7.13 4.27
N ALA A 25 -36.68 -7.52 4.62
CA ALA A 25 -35.53 -7.03 3.88
C ALA A 25 -35.82 -7.35 2.41
N LYS A 26 -36.24 -6.34 1.63
CA LYS A 26 -36.24 -6.43 0.17
C LYS A 26 -34.83 -6.89 -0.18
N LYS A 27 -34.70 -8.15 -0.64
CA LYS A 27 -33.58 -8.55 -1.48
C LYS A 27 -33.64 -7.63 -2.69
N LEU A 28 -32.99 -6.48 -2.57
CA LEU A 28 -32.67 -5.65 -3.70
C LEU A 28 -31.84 -6.59 -4.59
N ASN A 29 -32.39 -6.97 -5.73
CA ASN A 29 -31.64 -7.74 -6.72
C ASN A 29 -30.53 -6.81 -7.23
N TRP A 30 -29.37 -6.89 -6.58
CA TRP A 30 -28.17 -6.10 -6.82
C TRP A 30 -27.38 -6.60 -8.03
N THR A 31 -28.06 -6.94 -9.13
CA THR A 31 -27.43 -7.40 -10.37
C THR A 31 -27.29 -6.25 -11.36
N LEU A 32 -26.25 -6.30 -12.20
CA LEU A 32 -26.10 -5.38 -13.33
C LEU A 32 -27.36 -5.41 -14.22
N PRO A 33 -27.81 -4.27 -14.78
CA PRO A 33 -28.93 -4.25 -15.72
C PRO A 33 -28.64 -5.18 -16.91
N LEU A 34 -29.56 -6.11 -17.19
CA LEU A 34 -29.42 -7.06 -18.29
C LEU A 34 -29.56 -6.37 -19.67
N ALA A 35 -30.37 -5.31 -19.75
CA ALA A 35 -30.57 -4.49 -20.94
C ALA A 35 -29.73 -3.20 -20.85
N LYS A 36 -28.44 -3.29 -21.18
CA LYS A 36 -27.52 -2.13 -21.13
C LYS A 36 -27.81 -1.12 -22.25
N ASP A 37 -28.23 -1.62 -23.39
CA ASP A 37 -28.64 -0.90 -24.60
C ASP A 37 -29.87 0.00 -24.40
N THR A 38 -30.70 -0.29 -23.39
CA THR A 38 -31.88 0.54 -23.05
C THR A 38 -31.56 1.72 -22.16
N HIS A 39 -30.31 1.85 -21.67
CA HIS A 39 -29.91 2.95 -20.81
C HIS A 39 -29.22 4.04 -21.63
N GLN A 40 -29.66 5.28 -21.44
CA GLN A 40 -29.08 6.46 -22.06
C GLN A 40 -28.71 7.49 -20.99
N THR A 41 -27.70 8.30 -21.30
CA THR A 41 -27.33 9.45 -20.46
C THR A 41 -28.48 10.45 -20.44
N TYR A 42 -28.94 10.80 -19.25
CA TYR A 42 -29.96 11.80 -18.98
C TYR A 42 -29.46 12.67 -17.84
N ILE A 43 -29.19 13.95 -18.14
CA ILE A 43 -28.70 14.92 -17.16
C ILE A 43 -29.84 15.89 -16.90
N ASP A 44 -30.32 15.91 -15.66
CA ASP A 44 -31.42 16.78 -15.26
C ASP A 44 -30.95 18.24 -15.14
N HIS A 45 -31.93 19.15 -15.05
CA HIS A 45 -31.69 20.56 -14.76
C HIS A 45 -31.01 20.71 -13.39
N ASP A 46 -30.23 21.78 -13.19
CA ASP A 46 -29.49 22.08 -11.95
C ASP A 46 -28.28 21.17 -11.66
N CYS A 47 -27.79 20.40 -12.63
CA CYS A 47 -26.52 19.68 -12.54
C CYS A 47 -25.33 20.59 -12.89
N THR A 48 -24.21 20.42 -12.18
CA THR A 48 -22.92 21.00 -12.61
C THR A 48 -22.10 19.91 -13.31
N MET A 49 -21.65 20.21 -14.52
CA MET A 49 -20.79 19.33 -15.31
C MET A 49 -19.34 19.81 -15.32
N ASP A 50 -18.40 18.90 -15.49
CA ASP A 50 -17.01 19.24 -15.83
C ASP A 50 -16.85 19.52 -17.33
N SER A 51 -15.62 19.82 -17.76
CA SER A 51 -15.30 20.11 -19.16
C SER A 51 -15.44 18.90 -20.08
N GLN A 52 -15.53 17.67 -19.54
CA GLN A 52 -15.83 16.46 -20.32
C GLN A 52 -17.35 16.24 -20.46
N GLY A 53 -18.18 17.03 -19.78
CA GLY A 53 -19.63 16.86 -19.74
C GLY A 53 -20.10 15.82 -18.71
N TYR A 54 -19.23 15.41 -17.79
CA TYR A 54 -19.60 14.51 -16.70
C TYR A 54 -20.24 15.30 -15.55
N PRO A 55 -21.41 14.88 -15.02
CA PRO A 55 -22.10 15.57 -13.94
C PRO A 55 -21.36 15.38 -12.61
N ILE A 56 -20.41 16.27 -12.31
CA ILE A 56 -19.63 16.28 -11.07
C ILE A 56 -20.46 16.61 -9.83
N LEU A 57 -21.55 17.36 -9.99
CA LEU A 57 -22.56 17.64 -8.96
C LEU A 57 -23.93 17.25 -9.52
N PRO A 58 -24.27 15.95 -9.54
CA PRO A 58 -25.54 15.48 -10.08
C PRO A 58 -26.68 15.96 -9.16
N ASN A 59 -27.81 16.31 -9.75
CA ASN A 59 -29.00 16.73 -9.00
C ASN A 59 -30.24 16.11 -9.63
N ARG A 60 -31.36 16.11 -8.91
CA ARG A 60 -32.65 15.55 -9.34
C ARG A 60 -32.48 14.12 -9.87
N SER A 61 -33.07 13.77 -11.01
CA SER A 61 -32.93 12.44 -11.61
C SER A 61 -31.84 12.45 -12.66
N THR A 62 -30.60 12.12 -12.28
CA THR A 62 -29.48 12.12 -13.23
C THR A 62 -28.95 10.71 -13.48
N LYS A 63 -28.78 10.34 -14.75
CA LYS A 63 -28.21 9.07 -15.20
C LYS A 63 -27.07 9.34 -16.17
N PHE A 64 -25.91 8.75 -15.92
CA PHE A 64 -24.78 8.85 -16.84
C PHE A 64 -24.29 7.47 -17.21
N VAL A 65 -24.27 7.18 -18.51
CA VAL A 65 -23.81 5.92 -19.07
C VAL A 65 -22.40 6.08 -19.60
N LEU A 66 -21.48 5.28 -19.10
CA LEU A 66 -20.13 5.15 -19.61
C LEU A 66 -20.07 3.95 -20.57
N GLN A 67 -19.79 4.20 -21.85
CA GLN A 67 -19.63 3.14 -22.83
C GLN A 67 -18.21 2.55 -22.79
N PRO A 68 -18.03 1.26 -23.18
CA PRO A 68 -16.70 0.68 -23.30
C PRO A 68 -15.80 1.52 -24.22
N GLY A 69 -14.68 2.00 -23.69
CA GLY A 69 -13.70 2.80 -24.43
C GLY A 69 -13.83 4.32 -24.25
N ASP A 70 -14.92 4.80 -23.64
CA ASP A 70 -15.05 6.20 -23.24
C ASP A 70 -13.99 6.58 -22.21
N LYS A 71 -13.53 7.83 -22.25
CA LYS A 71 -12.47 8.34 -21.37
C LYS A 71 -12.98 9.50 -20.53
N PHE A 72 -13.58 9.16 -19.38
CA PHE A 72 -13.99 10.13 -18.37
C PHE A 72 -13.13 9.96 -17.12
N GLU A 73 -12.41 11.02 -16.74
CA GLU A 73 -11.41 10.96 -15.68
C GLU A 73 -12.02 11.08 -14.27
N ASN A 74 -13.22 11.64 -14.18
CA ASN A 74 -13.96 11.85 -12.94
C ASN A 74 -15.03 10.78 -12.66
N PHE A 75 -15.20 9.78 -13.56
CA PHE A 75 -16.28 8.80 -13.45
C PHE A 75 -16.10 7.91 -12.21
N GLY A 76 -17.14 7.86 -11.38
CA GLY A 76 -17.18 6.88 -10.29
C GLY A 76 -16.34 7.20 -9.06
N ASN A 77 -15.86 8.45 -8.92
CA ASN A 77 -15.15 8.94 -7.74
C ASN A 77 -16.16 9.51 -6.72
N PRO A 78 -16.64 8.75 -5.71
CA PRO A 78 -17.46 9.32 -4.65
C PRO A 78 -16.63 10.29 -3.79
N PRO A 79 -17.27 11.37 -3.26
CA PRO A 79 -16.56 12.45 -2.59
C PRO A 79 -16.03 12.01 -1.23
N CYS A 80 -14.74 12.28 -1.01
CA CYS A 80 -14.05 12.35 0.28
C CYS A 80 -14.03 11.04 1.13
N PRO A 81 -12.83 10.53 1.49
CA PRO A 81 -12.64 9.46 2.49
C PRO A 81 -13.26 9.73 3.87
N GLY A 82 -13.79 10.93 4.12
CA GLY A 82 -14.54 11.25 5.33
C GLY A 82 -15.84 10.45 5.48
N SER A 83 -16.41 9.92 4.39
CA SER A 83 -17.52 8.94 4.42
C SER A 83 -17.14 7.64 5.15
N ALA A 84 -15.86 7.28 5.16
CA ALA A 84 -15.32 6.09 5.81
C ALA A 84 -14.76 6.34 7.22
N GLY A 85 -15.01 7.51 7.82
CA GLY A 85 -14.53 7.84 9.18
C GLY A 85 -13.01 8.04 9.32
N ALA A 86 -12.25 8.04 8.22
CA ALA A 86 -10.79 8.09 8.24
C ALA A 86 -10.18 9.52 8.25
N CYS A 87 -11.02 10.56 8.32
CA CYS A 87 -10.54 11.94 8.26
C CYS A 87 -10.08 12.42 9.65
N LYS A 88 -8.79 12.75 9.79
CA LYS A 88 -8.19 13.27 11.03
C LYS A 88 -8.63 14.70 11.41
N GLY A 89 -9.46 15.35 10.58
CA GLY A 89 -9.94 16.73 10.80
C GLY A 89 -11.35 16.79 11.39
N LYS A 90 -11.78 17.98 11.84
CA LYS A 90 -13.19 18.21 12.22
C LYS A 90 -14.08 18.06 11.00
N VAL A 91 -14.96 17.07 11.00
CA VAL A 91 -15.95 16.81 9.95
C VAL A 91 -17.28 17.41 10.36
N GLN A 92 -17.90 18.18 9.47
CA GLN A 92 -19.28 18.64 9.61
C GLN A 92 -20.15 17.88 8.63
N TRP A 93 -21.19 17.22 9.13
CA TRP A 93 -22.17 16.51 8.32
C TRP A 93 -23.35 17.44 8.06
N LYS A 94 -23.71 17.60 6.79
CA LYS A 94 -25.00 18.17 6.40
C LYS A 94 -25.90 17.04 5.97
N LYS A 95 -27.10 16.97 6.55
CA LYS A 95 -28.10 16.00 6.13
C LYS A 95 -28.47 16.27 4.67
N CYS A 96 -28.38 15.24 3.86
CA CYS A 96 -28.74 15.25 2.45
C CYS A 96 -29.64 14.04 2.19
N GLU A 97 -30.81 14.26 1.59
CA GLU A 97 -31.81 13.22 1.32
C GLU A 97 -31.75 12.76 -0.15
N THR A 98 -30.54 12.71 -0.70
CA THR A 98 -30.27 12.21 -2.06
C THR A 98 -29.60 10.84 -2.01
N SER A 99 -29.67 10.12 -3.11
CA SER A 99 -29.01 8.83 -3.27
C SER A 99 -28.22 8.81 -4.58
N MET A 100 -27.01 8.25 -4.53
CA MET A 100 -26.17 8.05 -5.69
C MET A 100 -25.62 6.63 -5.70
N ARG A 101 -25.60 6.01 -6.88
CA ARG A 101 -25.05 4.68 -7.10
C ARG A 101 -24.29 4.63 -8.41
N VAL A 102 -23.20 3.87 -8.43
CA VAL A 102 -22.44 3.57 -9.65
C VAL A 102 -22.35 2.06 -9.80
N ASP A 103 -22.79 1.56 -10.94
CA ASP A 103 -22.72 0.15 -11.30
C ASP A 103 -21.63 -0.06 -12.35
N TYR A 104 -20.72 -1.01 -12.12
CA TYR A 104 -19.62 -1.33 -13.03
C TYR A 104 -19.77 -2.75 -13.58
N GLU A 105 -19.67 -2.92 -14.89
CA GLU A 105 -19.59 -4.26 -15.50
C GLU A 105 -18.34 -5.02 -15.05
N ASN A 106 -17.19 -4.34 -15.09
CA ASN A 106 -15.92 -4.84 -14.58
C ASN A 106 -15.41 -3.82 -13.55
N PRO A 107 -15.65 -4.03 -12.25
CA PRO A 107 -15.14 -3.11 -11.24
C PRO A 107 -13.61 -3.06 -11.33
N PRO A 108 -12.99 -1.87 -11.16
CA PRO A 108 -11.55 -1.81 -11.05
C PRO A 108 -11.13 -2.67 -9.85
N ALA A 109 -10.13 -3.54 -10.03
CA ALA A 109 -9.58 -4.30 -8.92
C ALA A 109 -9.20 -3.30 -7.81
N GLU A 110 -9.33 -3.65 -6.53
CA GLU A 110 -9.01 -2.78 -5.38
C GLU A 110 -7.59 -2.17 -5.43
N ASN A 111 -6.73 -2.65 -6.34
CA ASN A 111 -5.37 -2.18 -6.58
C ASN A 111 -5.04 -1.94 -8.07
N ALA A 112 -6.04 -1.73 -8.94
CA ALA A 112 -5.78 -1.37 -10.33
C ALA A 112 -5.17 0.05 -10.41
N PRO A 113 -4.17 0.30 -11.27
CA PRO A 113 -3.66 1.64 -11.48
C PRO A 113 -4.80 2.57 -11.90
N GLU A 114 -4.79 3.79 -11.39
CA GLU A 114 -5.81 4.81 -11.65
C GLU A 114 -6.23 4.80 -13.13
N GLY A 115 -7.53 4.62 -13.36
CA GLY A 115 -8.19 5.24 -14.51
C GLY A 115 -8.27 4.46 -15.82
N LYS A 116 -8.47 3.13 -15.82
CA LYS A 116 -9.13 2.50 -16.97
C LYS A 116 -10.22 1.52 -16.57
N LEU A 117 -11.43 2.05 -16.45
CA LEU A 117 -12.63 1.25 -16.61
C LEU A 117 -12.63 0.70 -18.04
N THR A 118 -12.61 -0.62 -18.20
CA THR A 118 -12.52 -1.29 -19.50
C THR A 118 -13.87 -1.76 -20.03
N GLY A 119 -14.94 -1.54 -19.27
CA GLY A 119 -16.29 -2.00 -19.60
C GLY A 119 -17.34 -0.92 -19.37
N TRP A 120 -18.60 -1.30 -19.58
CA TRP A 120 -19.74 -0.42 -19.41
C TRP A 120 -19.96 -0.07 -17.93
N ALA A 121 -20.40 1.17 -17.64
CA ALA A 121 -20.80 1.56 -16.30
C ALA A 121 -21.98 2.54 -16.29
N LEU A 122 -22.73 2.57 -15.20
CA LEU A 122 -23.90 3.43 -15.05
C LEU A 122 -23.90 4.13 -13.69
N MET A 123 -23.85 5.46 -13.72
CA MET A 123 -24.12 6.31 -12.56
C MET A 123 -25.60 6.68 -12.54
N ARG A 124 -26.23 6.56 -11.37
CA ARG A 124 -27.61 6.99 -11.10
C ARG A 124 -27.63 7.86 -9.85
N HIS A 125 -28.27 9.00 -9.96
CA HIS A 125 -28.58 9.91 -8.88
C HIS A 125 -30.09 10.13 -8.80
N ASP A 126 -30.61 10.18 -7.59
CA ASP A 126 -32.00 10.50 -7.30
C ASP A 126 -32.11 11.38 -6.04
N GLY A 127 -33.03 12.35 -6.09
CA GLY A 127 -33.29 13.32 -5.02
C GLY A 127 -32.84 14.74 -5.35
N PHE A 128 -33.15 15.70 -4.48
CA PHE A 128 -32.86 17.12 -4.70
C PHE A 128 -31.89 17.68 -3.65
N HIS A 129 -30.78 18.23 -4.11
CA HIS A 129 -29.83 18.95 -3.26
C HIS A 129 -30.37 20.36 -2.94
N ASN A 130 -31.06 20.50 -1.81
CA ASN A 130 -31.58 21.77 -1.29
C ASN A 130 -30.58 22.50 -0.34
N HIS A 131 -29.32 22.07 -0.33
CA HIS A 131 -28.26 22.66 0.47
C HIS A 131 -27.10 23.05 -0.45
N PRO A 132 -26.28 24.05 -0.08
CA PRO A 132 -25.08 24.37 -0.83
C PRO A 132 -24.12 23.17 -0.81
N TRP A 133 -23.54 22.86 -1.97
CA TRP A 133 -22.48 21.88 -2.08
C TRP A 133 -21.24 22.35 -1.32
N PRO A 134 -20.53 21.45 -0.62
CA PRO A 134 -19.25 21.80 -0.03
C PRO A 134 -18.27 22.16 -1.16
N VAL A 135 -17.58 23.29 -1.03
CA VAL A 135 -16.54 23.67 -1.99
C VAL A 135 -15.44 22.60 -1.97
N PRO A 136 -15.16 21.93 -3.11
CA PRO A 136 -14.13 20.90 -3.17
C PRO A 136 -12.80 21.47 -2.72
N LYS A 137 -12.22 20.87 -1.67
CA LYS A 137 -10.89 21.26 -1.21
C LYS A 137 -9.82 20.75 -2.16
N LYS A 138 -9.98 19.58 -2.75
CA LYS A 138 -8.99 18.99 -3.67
C LYS A 138 -9.43 19.24 -5.11
N LEU A 139 -8.47 19.32 -6.02
CA LEU A 139 -8.75 19.30 -7.45
C LEU A 139 -9.28 17.91 -7.82
N ASP A 140 -10.24 17.87 -8.73
CA ASP A 140 -10.59 16.67 -9.46
C ASP A 140 -9.51 16.32 -10.50
N THR A 141 -9.62 15.15 -11.12
CA THR A 141 -8.60 14.62 -12.03
C THR A 141 -8.42 15.52 -13.25
N VAL A 142 -9.52 16.01 -13.81
CA VAL A 142 -9.51 16.86 -15.02
C VAL A 142 -8.85 18.20 -14.71
N SER A 143 -9.21 18.84 -13.59
CA SER A 143 -8.54 20.08 -13.15
C SER A 143 -7.06 19.86 -12.81
N MET A 144 -6.67 18.69 -12.28
CA MET A 144 -5.26 18.36 -12.02
C MET A 144 -4.46 18.23 -13.33
N HIS A 145 -5.03 17.61 -14.37
CA HIS A 145 -4.42 17.52 -15.69
C HIS A 145 -4.30 18.89 -16.36
N ALA A 146 -5.34 19.73 -16.28
CA ALA A 146 -5.30 21.11 -16.78
C ALA A 146 -4.20 21.92 -16.07
N LEU A 147 -4.11 21.82 -14.74
CA LEU A 147 -3.04 22.46 -13.97
C LEU A 147 -1.66 21.95 -14.39
N ALA A 148 -1.51 20.63 -14.58
CA ALA A 148 -0.27 20.04 -15.03
C ALA A 148 0.16 20.58 -16.40
N ALA A 149 -0.77 20.71 -17.35
CA ALA A 149 -0.48 21.28 -18.67
C ALA A 149 0.07 22.72 -18.58
N VAL A 150 -0.52 23.57 -17.73
CA VAL A 150 -0.04 24.96 -17.53
C VAL A 150 1.33 24.99 -16.84
N VAL A 151 1.53 24.16 -15.81
CA VAL A 151 2.79 24.09 -15.06
C VAL A 151 3.94 23.56 -15.92
N LEU A 152 3.69 22.55 -16.76
CA LEU A 152 4.71 21.97 -17.64
C LEU A 152 5.10 22.89 -18.79
N LYS A 153 4.17 23.73 -19.28
CA LYS A 153 4.49 24.81 -20.24
C LYS A 153 5.30 25.94 -19.58
N ASN A 154 5.13 26.15 -18.27
CA ASN A 154 5.73 27.25 -17.52
C ASN A 154 6.52 26.77 -16.28
N PRO A 155 7.52 25.87 -16.43
CA PRO A 155 8.13 25.17 -15.29
C PRO A 155 8.89 26.10 -14.33
N LYS A 156 9.33 27.27 -14.81
CA LYS A 156 10.05 28.27 -14.02
C LYS A 156 9.14 29.28 -13.30
N ALA A 157 7.85 29.36 -13.65
CA ALA A 157 6.92 30.29 -13.03
C ALA A 157 6.63 29.86 -11.58
N GLY A 158 6.68 30.78 -10.63
CA GLY A 158 6.29 30.57 -9.24
C GLY A 158 4.77 30.52 -9.04
N ALA A 159 4.31 30.12 -7.86
CA ALA A 159 2.87 29.99 -7.57
C ALA A 159 2.08 31.30 -7.76
N LEU A 160 2.66 32.45 -7.39
CA LEU A 160 2.04 33.76 -7.60
C LEU A 160 1.97 34.13 -9.09
N GLN A 161 3.03 33.85 -9.85
CA GLN A 161 3.07 34.09 -11.30
C GLN A 161 2.04 33.23 -12.04
N LEU A 162 1.91 31.95 -11.65
CA LEU A 162 0.88 31.05 -12.18
C LEU A 162 -0.54 31.56 -11.92
N LYS A 163 -0.79 32.23 -10.78
CA LYS A 163 -2.08 32.85 -10.46
C LYS A 163 -2.33 34.16 -11.20
N MET A 164 -1.28 34.90 -11.56
CA MET A 164 -1.41 36.18 -12.25
C MET A 164 -1.37 36.01 -13.78
N GLY A 165 -1.05 34.81 -14.27
CA GLY A 165 -0.79 34.57 -15.70
C GLY A 165 0.45 35.30 -16.20
N THR A 166 1.34 35.72 -15.30
CA THR A 166 2.51 36.52 -15.66
C THR A 166 3.72 35.63 -15.94
N PRO A 167 4.37 35.79 -17.11
CA PRO A 167 5.60 35.08 -17.41
C PRO A 167 6.75 35.58 -16.53
N ASN A 168 7.81 34.75 -16.43
CA ASN A 168 9.05 35.22 -15.84
C ASN A 168 9.63 36.35 -16.69
N THR A 169 10.02 37.45 -16.04
CA THR A 169 10.94 38.42 -16.64
C THR A 169 12.31 37.77 -16.79
N ASP A 170 12.86 37.76 -18.01
CA ASP A 170 14.26 37.42 -18.25
C ASP A 170 15.15 38.42 -17.46
N PRO A 171 16.19 37.98 -16.73
CA PRO A 171 17.15 38.89 -16.11
C PRO A 171 17.78 39.90 -17.08
N ASN A 172 17.74 39.66 -18.40
CA ASN A 172 18.26 40.56 -19.42
C ASN A 172 17.22 41.51 -20.06
N GLY A 173 16.00 41.60 -19.52
CA GLY A 173 15.02 42.61 -19.94
C GLY A 173 14.42 42.43 -21.35
N ALA A 174 14.60 41.26 -21.97
CA ALA A 174 13.90 40.93 -23.21
C ALA A 174 12.42 40.63 -22.94
N ILE A 175 11.58 41.04 -23.89
CA ILE A 175 10.11 41.09 -23.89
C ILE A 175 9.49 39.92 -23.09
N PRO A 176 8.59 40.17 -22.12
CA PRO A 176 7.89 39.09 -21.43
C PRO A 176 7.25 38.17 -22.47
N GLN A 177 7.39 36.85 -22.28
CA GLN A 177 6.58 35.88 -23.03
C GLN A 177 5.10 36.33 -22.96
N GLN A 178 4.25 35.97 -23.92
CA GLN A 178 2.83 36.37 -23.81
C GLN A 178 2.25 35.90 -22.46
N PRO A 179 1.42 36.72 -21.78
CA PRO A 179 0.71 36.27 -20.59
C PRO A 179 0.05 34.92 -20.84
N PHE A 180 0.18 34.00 -19.90
CA PHE A 180 -0.43 32.67 -20.01
C PHE A 180 -1.67 32.59 -19.13
N GLU A 181 -2.53 31.61 -19.42
CA GLU A 181 -3.80 31.42 -18.72
C GLU A 181 -3.60 31.23 -17.21
N SER A 182 -4.40 31.96 -16.42
CA SER A 182 -4.29 31.89 -14.96
C SER A 182 -4.79 30.55 -14.44
N VAL A 183 -4.03 29.97 -13.51
CA VAL A 183 -4.46 28.71 -12.87
C VAL A 183 -5.67 28.89 -11.96
N VAL A 184 -6.07 30.12 -11.61
CA VAL A 184 -7.24 30.35 -10.75
C VAL A 184 -8.56 29.99 -11.45
N ASP A 185 -8.58 30.04 -12.78
CA ASP A 185 -9.76 29.74 -13.59
C ASP A 185 -9.97 28.22 -13.76
N ILE A 186 -8.94 27.41 -13.48
CA ILE A 186 -8.98 25.95 -13.59
C ILE A 186 -9.81 25.32 -12.46
N HIS A 187 -9.69 25.83 -11.23
CA HIS A 187 -10.41 25.27 -10.07
C HIS A 187 -10.43 26.26 -8.89
N PRO A 188 -11.56 26.43 -8.16
CA PRO A 188 -11.67 27.38 -7.04
C PRO A 188 -10.62 27.22 -5.94
N ALA A 189 -10.15 25.99 -5.69
CA ALA A 189 -9.09 25.71 -4.72
C ALA A 189 -7.74 26.37 -5.06
N LEU A 190 -7.50 26.75 -6.32
CA LEU A 190 -6.26 27.38 -6.79
C LEU A 190 -6.19 28.89 -6.49
N LEU A 191 -7.27 29.47 -5.97
CA LEU A 191 -7.23 30.79 -5.32
C LEU A 191 -6.26 30.80 -4.13
N ASN A 192 -6.02 29.65 -3.48
CA ASN A 192 -5.04 29.55 -2.41
C ASN A 192 -3.62 29.31 -2.98
N THR A 193 -2.74 30.29 -2.77
CA THR A 193 -1.36 30.26 -3.28
C THR A 193 -0.54 29.09 -2.74
N ASP A 194 -0.74 28.65 -1.49
CA ASP A 194 -0.02 27.51 -0.92
C ASP A 194 -0.43 26.19 -1.58
N ARG A 195 -1.70 26.07 -1.98
CA ARG A 195 -2.18 24.92 -2.77
C ARG A 195 -1.55 24.90 -4.14
N VAL A 196 -1.50 26.05 -4.83
CA VAL A 196 -0.80 26.16 -6.11
C VAL A 196 0.67 25.76 -5.95
N ARG A 197 1.35 26.21 -4.89
CA ARG A 197 2.73 25.83 -4.59
C ARG A 197 2.89 24.32 -4.34
N HIS A 198 1.96 23.71 -3.62
CA HIS A 198 1.96 22.27 -3.34
C HIS A 198 1.82 21.45 -4.63
N TYR A 199 0.74 21.65 -5.39
CA TYR A 199 0.48 20.90 -6.61
C TYR A 199 1.54 21.15 -7.69
N ARG A 200 2.02 22.39 -7.83
CA ARG A 200 3.15 22.69 -8.73
C ARG A 200 4.39 21.85 -8.38
N ARG A 201 4.72 21.72 -7.10
CA ARG A 201 5.88 20.93 -6.66
C ARG A 201 5.69 19.45 -6.99
N GLU A 202 4.49 18.93 -6.75
CA GLU A 202 4.12 17.56 -7.06
C GLU A 202 4.21 17.28 -8.56
N ILE A 203 3.61 18.13 -9.40
CA ILE A 203 3.64 18.03 -10.87
C ILE A 203 5.08 18.04 -11.40
N LEU A 204 5.89 19.02 -10.98
CA LEU A 204 7.27 19.13 -11.48
C LEU A 204 8.18 18.01 -10.96
N ARG A 205 7.89 17.45 -9.77
CA ARG A 205 8.57 16.26 -9.24
C ARG A 205 8.23 15.03 -10.09
N ASN A 206 6.96 14.84 -10.42
CA ASN A 206 6.48 13.69 -11.19
C ASN A 206 6.91 13.74 -12.66
N SER A 207 7.15 14.93 -13.21
CA SER A 207 7.59 15.12 -14.61
C SER A 207 9.10 15.19 -14.80
N ASN A 208 9.91 15.03 -13.74
CA ASN A 208 11.36 15.23 -13.75
C ASN A 208 11.82 16.63 -14.26
N MET A 209 10.91 17.61 -14.34
CA MET A 209 11.19 18.97 -14.84
C MET A 209 11.49 19.99 -13.74
N LEU A 210 11.63 19.55 -12.48
CA LEU A 210 12.40 20.35 -11.53
C LEU A 210 13.86 20.35 -12.03
N PRO A 211 14.44 21.47 -12.54
CA PRO A 211 15.86 21.66 -12.33
C PRO A 211 15.99 21.54 -10.83
N GLY A 212 16.70 20.52 -10.39
CA GLY A 212 16.76 20.22 -8.98
C GLY A 212 17.02 21.52 -8.24
N LYS A 213 16.14 21.85 -7.31
CA LYS A 213 16.67 22.09 -5.97
C LYS A 213 17.25 20.76 -5.47
N GLN A 214 18.21 20.21 -6.22
CA GLN A 214 19.20 19.25 -5.79
C GLN A 214 20.25 20.16 -5.17
N GLY A 215 19.89 20.80 -4.05
CA GLY A 215 20.89 21.45 -3.22
C GLY A 215 21.92 20.38 -2.82
N GLY A 216 23.18 20.78 -2.66
CA GLY A 216 24.16 19.93 -1.99
C GLY A 216 23.54 19.33 -0.73
N GLY A 217 23.62 18.01 -0.58
CA GLY A 217 23.04 17.26 0.54
C GLY A 217 22.03 16.17 0.16
N MET A 218 21.42 16.16 -1.04
CA MET A 218 20.52 15.05 -1.41
C MET A 218 21.25 13.78 -1.86
N GLY A 219 22.48 13.91 -2.40
CA GLY A 219 23.38 12.77 -2.56
C GLY A 219 23.72 12.12 -1.21
N ASP A 220 23.87 12.96 -0.19
CA ASP A 220 24.19 12.53 1.17
C ASP A 220 22.95 12.06 1.94
N LYS A 221 21.74 12.35 1.47
CA LYS A 221 20.51 11.97 2.18
C LYS A 221 20.47 10.48 2.47
N PHE A 222 20.82 9.65 1.50
CA PHE A 222 20.92 8.20 1.73
C PHE A 222 21.92 7.86 2.84
N ILE A 223 23.08 8.53 2.85
CA ILE A 223 24.13 8.34 3.85
C ILE A 223 23.68 8.84 5.24
N HIS A 224 23.00 9.99 5.32
CA HIS A 224 22.40 10.50 6.55
C HIS A 224 21.28 9.59 7.06
N ASP A 225 20.43 9.06 6.18
CA ASP A 225 19.41 8.08 6.56
C ASP A 225 20.07 6.81 7.17
N MET A 226 21.25 6.38 6.68
CA MET A 226 22.00 5.27 7.30
C MET A 226 22.54 5.64 8.69
N PHE A 227 23.05 6.86 8.88
CA PHE A 227 23.49 7.32 10.20
C PHE A 227 22.32 7.43 11.18
N ASP A 228 21.18 7.98 10.74
CA ASP A 228 19.97 8.07 11.56
C ASP A 228 19.45 6.69 11.97
N TRP A 229 19.63 5.66 11.14
CA TRP A 229 19.25 4.29 11.47
C TRP A 229 20.18 3.69 12.52
N GLU A 230 21.49 3.91 12.38
CA GLU A 230 22.50 3.47 13.32
C GLU A 230 22.33 4.16 14.69
N GLU A 231 22.07 5.47 14.72
CA GLU A 231 21.76 6.22 15.96
C GLU A 231 20.51 5.67 16.66
N LYS A 232 19.54 5.17 15.89
CA LYS A 232 18.32 4.50 16.40
C LYS A 232 18.54 3.01 16.73
N GLY A 233 19.77 2.52 16.62
CA GLY A 233 20.19 1.18 17.00
C GLY A 233 20.01 0.11 15.93
N LEU A 234 19.75 0.47 14.67
CA LEU A 234 19.69 -0.45 13.54
C LEU A 234 21.06 -0.52 12.84
N ASN A 235 21.91 -1.41 13.32
CA ASN A 235 23.31 -1.50 12.91
C ASN A 235 23.46 -2.24 11.58
N ILE A 236 24.37 -1.80 10.72
CA ILE A 236 24.76 -2.52 9.50
C ILE A 236 25.79 -3.60 9.88
N VAL A 237 25.37 -4.86 9.90
CA VAL A 237 26.24 -6.01 10.21
C VAL A 237 26.92 -6.61 8.97
N SER A 238 26.45 -6.25 7.77
CA SER A 238 27.13 -6.61 6.52
C SER A 238 26.71 -5.70 5.37
N ALA A 239 27.64 -5.31 4.51
CA ALA A 239 27.33 -4.53 3.32
C ALA A 239 28.28 -4.87 2.16
N SER A 240 27.77 -4.81 0.94
CA SER A 240 28.58 -4.88 -0.27
C SER A 240 27.90 -4.12 -1.39
N LEU A 241 28.72 -3.46 -2.21
CA LEU A 241 28.32 -2.76 -3.43
C LEU A 241 28.89 -3.44 -4.69
N ARG A 242 29.51 -4.62 -4.55
CA ARG A 242 30.10 -5.34 -5.67
C ARG A 242 29.00 -5.95 -6.54
N LYS A 243 29.20 -5.91 -7.86
CA LYS A 243 28.25 -6.46 -8.84
C LYS A 243 27.90 -7.91 -8.50
N GLY A 244 26.61 -8.21 -8.39
CA GLY A 244 26.09 -9.55 -8.04
C GLY A 244 26.21 -9.91 -6.56
N GLN A 245 26.61 -8.97 -5.70
CA GLN A 245 26.71 -9.11 -4.25
C GLN A 245 26.13 -7.90 -3.52
N GLU A 246 25.35 -7.06 -4.20
CA GLU A 246 24.82 -5.83 -3.64
C GLU A 246 23.79 -6.14 -2.55
N HIS A 247 24.15 -5.81 -1.31
CA HIS A 247 23.28 -6.02 -0.16
C HIS A 247 23.67 -5.11 1.01
N PHE A 248 22.70 -4.89 1.89
CA PHE A 248 22.89 -4.35 3.23
C PHE A 248 22.13 -5.24 4.20
N THR A 249 22.80 -5.71 5.25
CA THR A 249 22.20 -6.51 6.33
C THR A 249 22.22 -5.71 7.60
N PHE A 250 21.07 -5.63 8.24
CA PHE A 250 20.80 -4.83 9.41
C PHE A 250 20.38 -5.72 10.58
N GLN A 251 20.79 -5.32 11.78
CA GLN A 251 20.43 -5.97 13.02
C GLN A 251 20.53 -4.97 14.17
N THR A 252 19.56 -4.98 15.09
CA THR A 252 19.69 -4.24 16.35
C THR A 252 20.39 -5.09 17.40
N ASP A 253 20.98 -4.47 18.41
CA ASP A 253 21.59 -5.22 19.52
C ASP A 253 20.58 -6.14 20.22
N TRP A 254 19.32 -5.71 20.29
CA TRP A 254 18.27 -6.53 20.86
C TRP A 254 18.00 -7.77 20.00
N MET A 255 17.96 -7.63 18.67
CA MET A 255 17.83 -8.76 17.75
C MET A 255 18.99 -9.75 17.91
N ALA A 256 20.23 -9.25 17.97
CA ALA A 256 21.44 -10.06 18.15
C ALA A 256 21.41 -10.82 19.49
N ARG A 257 21.05 -10.13 20.58
CA ARG A 257 20.92 -10.75 21.91
C ARG A 257 19.81 -11.80 21.95
N ARG A 258 18.65 -11.53 21.34
CA ARG A 258 17.55 -12.51 21.27
C ARG A 258 17.94 -13.75 20.49
N LEU A 259 18.70 -13.59 19.41
CA LEU A 259 19.17 -14.71 18.60
C LEU A 259 20.06 -15.68 19.39
N LEU A 260 20.87 -15.17 20.31
CA LEU A 260 21.80 -15.98 21.13
C LEU A 260 21.29 -16.20 22.57
N ASP A 261 20.04 -15.84 22.85
CA ASP A 261 19.46 -15.93 24.18
C ASP A 261 19.33 -17.39 24.60
N ARG A 262 19.71 -17.67 25.85
CA ARG A 262 19.59 -18.99 26.45
C ARG A 262 18.44 -18.98 27.44
N CYS A 263 17.63 -20.04 27.41
CA CYS A 263 16.56 -20.22 28.38
C CYS A 263 17.15 -20.33 29.80
N GLU A 264 16.54 -19.64 30.76
CA GLU A 264 16.92 -19.72 32.18
C GLU A 264 16.82 -21.15 32.70
N GLU A 265 15.81 -21.90 32.25
CA GLU A 265 15.67 -23.33 32.54
C GLU A 265 16.63 -24.16 31.68
N GLY A 266 17.74 -24.56 32.29
CA GLY A 266 18.69 -25.51 31.71
C GLY A 266 19.71 -24.91 30.73
N ASN A 267 19.80 -23.58 30.64
CA ASN A 267 20.81 -22.85 29.87
C ASN A 267 20.83 -23.24 28.37
N LYS A 268 19.68 -23.60 27.82
CA LYS A 268 19.56 -24.12 26.45
C LYS A 268 19.42 -22.99 25.44
N LEU A 269 20.19 -23.06 24.36
CA LEU A 269 20.01 -22.18 23.21
C LEU A 269 18.67 -22.46 22.51
N TYR A 270 18.11 -21.43 21.89
CA TYR A 270 16.91 -21.55 21.06
C TYR A 270 17.04 -22.65 19.99
N SER A 271 16.01 -23.48 19.87
CA SER A 271 15.93 -24.61 18.93
C SER A 271 14.58 -24.71 18.21
N GLY A 272 13.74 -23.66 18.30
CA GLY A 272 12.42 -23.63 17.65
C GLY A 272 12.45 -23.39 16.14
N GLY A 273 13.64 -23.14 15.59
CA GLY A 273 13.88 -22.86 14.19
C GLY A 273 13.57 -21.41 13.76
N LEU A 274 14.15 -21.00 12.65
CA LEU A 274 14.05 -19.67 12.08
C LEU A 274 13.09 -19.65 10.89
N LEU A 275 12.42 -18.53 10.66
CA LEU A 275 11.53 -18.32 9.54
C LEU A 275 12.07 -17.20 8.66
N SER A 276 12.36 -17.47 7.39
CA SER A 276 12.86 -16.46 6.45
C SER A 276 11.90 -16.23 5.28
N ASP A 277 11.54 -14.97 5.03
CA ASP A 277 10.59 -14.57 3.99
C ASP A 277 11.02 -13.27 3.28
N VAL A 278 10.60 -13.11 2.03
CA VAL A 278 10.91 -11.95 1.16
C VAL A 278 9.68 -11.06 0.99
N THR A 279 9.83 -9.79 1.35
CA THR A 279 8.84 -8.75 1.04
C THR A 279 9.19 -8.04 -0.28
N TYR A 280 8.32 -8.20 -1.27
CA TYR A 280 8.55 -7.75 -2.65
C TYR A 280 8.26 -6.27 -2.92
N ARG A 281 7.42 -5.63 -2.10
CA ARG A 281 6.87 -4.29 -2.38
C ARG A 281 7.42 -3.20 -1.47
N PHE A 282 8.39 -3.53 -0.62
CA PHE A 282 8.92 -2.57 0.33
C PHE A 282 9.83 -1.53 -0.34
N PHE A 283 10.65 -1.97 -1.29
CA PHE A 283 11.59 -1.10 -2.04
C PHE A 283 11.23 -1.08 -3.51
N ASP A 284 11.35 0.09 -4.15
CA ASP A 284 11.20 0.23 -5.61
C ASP A 284 12.24 -0.59 -6.37
N THR A 285 13.43 -0.73 -5.78
CA THR A 285 14.55 -1.47 -6.32
C THR A 285 15.15 -2.39 -5.27
N GLY A 286 15.10 -3.70 -5.51
CA GLY A 286 15.55 -4.72 -4.58
C GLY A 286 14.43 -5.24 -3.68
N TYR A 287 14.79 -6.03 -2.68
CA TYR A 287 13.86 -6.81 -1.87
C TYR A 287 14.28 -6.78 -0.40
N LEU A 288 13.31 -6.78 0.51
CA LEU A 288 13.55 -6.96 1.94
C LEU A 288 13.45 -8.45 2.27
N LEU A 289 14.55 -9.05 2.71
CA LEU A 289 14.61 -10.41 3.23
C LEU A 289 14.68 -10.36 4.75
N THR A 290 13.72 -10.98 5.41
CA THR A 290 13.59 -10.98 6.87
C THR A 290 13.75 -12.39 7.39
N THR A 291 14.65 -12.59 8.35
CA THR A 291 14.67 -13.80 9.18
C THR A 291 14.11 -13.49 10.55
N SER A 292 13.19 -14.32 11.03
CA SER A 292 12.47 -14.18 12.29
C SER A 292 12.64 -15.41 13.17
N MET A 293 12.56 -15.22 14.48
CA MET A 293 12.49 -16.29 15.48
C MET A 293 11.24 -16.13 16.34
N TYR A 294 10.76 -17.21 16.95
CA TYR A 294 9.66 -17.11 17.92
C TYR A 294 10.19 -16.72 19.30
N CYS A 295 9.72 -15.58 19.83
CA CYS A 295 10.05 -15.13 21.17
C CYS A 295 8.99 -15.60 22.17
N GLN A 296 9.36 -16.53 23.06
CA GLN A 296 8.46 -17.08 24.07
C GLN A 296 8.03 -16.03 25.11
N THR A 297 8.89 -15.08 25.47
CA THR A 297 8.57 -14.05 26.47
C THR A 297 7.36 -13.20 26.08
N ILE A 298 7.28 -12.83 24.80
CA ILE A 298 6.18 -11.99 24.29
C ILE A 298 5.19 -12.75 23.39
N GLN A 299 5.36 -14.07 23.25
CA GLN A 299 4.54 -14.96 22.44
C GLN A 299 4.33 -14.46 20.99
N ARG A 300 5.40 -13.99 20.35
CA ARG A 300 5.37 -13.42 18.99
C ARG A 300 6.60 -13.78 18.19
N TRP A 301 6.42 -13.86 16.87
CA TRP A 301 7.52 -13.86 15.91
C TRP A 301 8.17 -12.47 15.89
N ILE A 302 9.47 -12.45 16.05
CA ILE A 302 10.28 -11.23 16.06
C ILE A 302 11.32 -11.31 14.94
N PRO A 303 11.60 -10.21 14.23
CA PRO A 303 12.72 -10.16 13.30
C PRO A 303 14.03 -10.28 14.10
N VAL A 304 14.97 -11.06 13.57
CA VAL A 304 16.33 -11.22 14.12
C VAL A 304 17.42 -10.82 13.15
N GLN A 305 17.10 -10.73 11.86
CA GLN A 305 17.99 -10.19 10.84
C GLN A 305 17.18 -9.67 9.65
N LEU A 306 17.53 -8.50 9.15
CA LEU A 306 16.92 -7.88 7.97
C LEU A 306 17.99 -7.68 6.91
N SER A 307 17.70 -7.95 5.64
CA SER A 307 18.59 -7.56 4.54
C SER A 307 17.83 -6.91 3.41
N TRP A 308 18.36 -5.79 2.93
CA TRP A 308 18.09 -5.36 1.56
C TRP A 308 18.98 -6.16 0.62
N ILE A 309 18.37 -6.82 -0.38
CA ILE A 309 19.08 -7.56 -1.42
C ILE A 309 18.67 -7.05 -2.81
N ARG A 310 19.64 -6.93 -3.72
CA ARG A 310 19.38 -6.39 -5.06
C ARG A 310 18.56 -7.33 -5.96
N GLY A 311 18.65 -8.64 -5.75
CA GLY A 311 18.00 -9.65 -6.58
C GLY A 311 17.58 -10.91 -5.80
N LEU A 312 16.91 -11.84 -6.51
CA LEU A 312 16.36 -13.08 -5.95
C LEU A 312 17.14 -14.34 -6.40
N SER A 313 18.39 -14.17 -6.82
CA SER A 313 19.26 -15.31 -7.15
C SER A 313 19.70 -16.02 -5.86
N ALA A 314 20.08 -17.29 -5.98
CA ALA A 314 20.64 -18.06 -4.86
C ALA A 314 21.81 -17.34 -4.17
N LYS A 315 22.57 -16.53 -4.92
CA LYS A 315 23.71 -15.78 -4.37
C LYS A 315 23.30 -14.73 -3.34
N TYR A 316 22.18 -14.05 -3.54
CA TYR A 316 21.70 -13.05 -2.57
C TYR A 316 21.22 -13.69 -1.28
N TYR A 317 20.55 -14.84 -1.39
CA TYR A 317 20.16 -15.63 -0.22
C TYR A 317 21.39 -16.19 0.51
N GLU A 318 22.38 -16.69 -0.22
CA GLU A 318 23.66 -17.16 0.37
C GLU A 318 24.30 -16.07 1.22
N MET A 319 24.30 -14.81 0.77
CA MET A 319 24.86 -13.70 1.54
C MET A 319 24.11 -13.47 2.86
N HIS A 320 22.78 -13.39 2.82
CA HIS A 320 21.96 -13.20 4.03
C HIS A 320 22.20 -14.33 5.05
N PHE A 321 22.10 -15.59 4.60
CA PHE A 321 22.31 -16.73 5.49
C PHE A 321 23.76 -16.85 5.96
N SER A 322 24.75 -16.46 5.16
CA SER A 322 26.15 -16.46 5.59
C SER A 322 26.39 -15.46 6.73
N VAL A 323 25.75 -14.29 6.68
CA VAL A 323 25.82 -13.31 7.78
C VAL A 323 25.16 -13.87 9.04
N LEU A 324 24.00 -14.52 8.89
CA LEU A 324 23.29 -15.15 10.00
C LEU A 324 24.13 -16.26 10.65
N PHE A 325 24.62 -17.22 9.86
CA PHE A 325 25.34 -18.38 10.39
C PHE A 325 26.68 -18.05 11.02
N ARG A 326 27.36 -16.99 10.56
CA ARG A 326 28.62 -16.56 11.20
C ARG A 326 28.42 -16.14 12.65
N GLN A 327 27.23 -15.65 13.02
CA GLN A 327 26.91 -15.32 14.41
C GLN A 327 26.87 -16.58 15.30
N PHE A 328 26.66 -17.76 14.73
CA PHE A 328 26.67 -19.04 15.46
C PHE A 328 28.05 -19.68 15.59
N LEU A 329 29.10 -19.06 15.03
CA LEU A 329 30.47 -19.57 15.17
C LEU A 329 31.10 -19.27 16.54
N ASP A 330 30.36 -18.63 17.44
CA ASP A 330 30.78 -18.39 18.82
C ASP A 330 31.25 -19.71 19.49
N PRO A 331 32.45 -19.75 20.10
CA PRO A 331 32.97 -20.93 20.77
C PRO A 331 32.09 -21.46 21.92
N SER A 332 31.24 -20.60 22.50
CA SER A 332 30.27 -20.99 23.55
C SER A 332 29.06 -21.75 23.01
N ILE A 333 28.92 -21.87 21.68
CA ILE A 333 27.84 -22.61 21.03
C ILE A 333 28.40 -23.92 20.49
N SER A 334 27.92 -25.04 21.03
CA SER A 334 28.28 -26.40 20.60
C SER A 334 27.79 -26.73 19.19
N GLU A 335 28.38 -27.73 18.54
CA GLU A 335 27.99 -28.15 17.18
C GLU A 335 26.51 -28.57 17.11
N SER A 336 26.01 -29.31 18.09
CA SER A 336 24.60 -29.69 18.19
C SER A 336 23.67 -28.50 18.38
N GLU A 337 24.09 -27.46 19.12
CA GLU A 337 23.29 -26.25 19.28
C GLU A 337 23.25 -25.43 17.98
N ARG A 338 24.36 -25.40 17.22
CA ARG A 338 24.40 -24.77 15.89
C ARG A 338 23.45 -25.47 14.93
N GLU A 339 23.45 -26.80 14.91
CA GLU A 339 22.50 -27.57 14.10
C GLU A 339 21.05 -27.27 14.52
N ALA A 340 20.76 -27.22 15.82
CA ALA A 340 19.41 -26.96 16.31
C ALA A 340 18.90 -25.55 15.98
N ILE A 341 19.72 -24.50 16.16
CA ILE A 341 19.29 -23.11 15.91
C ILE A 341 19.17 -22.81 14.41
N THR A 342 19.91 -23.51 13.57
CA THR A 342 19.91 -23.29 12.12
C THR A 342 18.69 -23.90 11.42
N LEU A 343 17.97 -24.82 12.06
CA LEU A 343 16.69 -25.33 11.56
C LEU A 343 15.84 -24.19 11.00
N SER A 344 15.49 -24.23 9.73
CA SER A 344 14.85 -23.10 9.07
C SER A 344 13.64 -23.53 8.25
N VAL A 345 12.57 -22.75 8.39
CA VAL A 345 11.39 -22.79 7.55
C VAL A 345 11.56 -21.75 6.46
N LEU A 346 11.62 -22.20 5.22
CA LEU A 346 11.72 -21.36 4.03
C LEU A 346 10.50 -21.56 3.14
N ASP A 347 10.32 -20.65 2.20
CA ASP A 347 9.37 -20.85 1.12
C ASP A 347 9.85 -21.95 0.19
N PHE A 348 8.96 -22.45 -0.65
CA PHE A 348 9.30 -23.43 -1.69
C PHE A 348 10.15 -22.84 -2.83
N SER A 349 10.82 -21.70 -2.61
CA SER A 349 11.73 -21.10 -3.56
C SER A 349 13.01 -21.93 -3.67
N ALA A 350 13.29 -22.44 -4.88
CA ALA A 350 14.52 -23.15 -5.18
C ALA A 350 15.76 -22.27 -4.91
N ALA A 351 15.69 -20.97 -5.23
CA ALA A 351 16.78 -20.04 -4.99
C ALA A 351 17.08 -19.83 -3.50
N GLN A 352 16.05 -19.71 -2.65
CA GLN A 352 16.23 -19.63 -1.20
C GLN A 352 16.88 -20.89 -0.66
N ARG A 353 16.36 -22.07 -1.04
CA ARG A 353 16.92 -23.37 -0.64
C ARG A 353 18.39 -23.52 -1.05
N SER A 354 18.71 -23.23 -2.30
CA SER A 354 20.10 -23.30 -2.79
C SER A 354 21.00 -22.30 -2.08
N GLY A 355 20.54 -21.07 -1.82
CA GLY A 355 21.30 -20.07 -1.09
C GLY A 355 21.56 -20.45 0.36
N TYR A 356 20.56 -21.00 1.05
CA TYR A 356 20.70 -21.53 2.41
C TYR A 356 21.76 -22.65 2.45
N ILE A 357 21.64 -23.66 1.58
CA ILE A 357 22.57 -24.79 1.53
C ILE A 357 24.00 -24.30 1.26
N ALA A 358 24.16 -23.40 0.29
CA ALA A 358 25.46 -22.84 -0.04
C ALA A 358 26.07 -22.09 1.16
N ALA A 359 25.28 -21.26 1.86
CA ALA A 359 25.75 -20.55 3.05
C ALA A 359 26.14 -21.50 4.18
N TYR A 360 25.33 -22.52 4.44
CA TYR A 360 25.56 -23.49 5.51
C TYR A 360 26.87 -24.25 5.30
N VAL A 361 27.07 -24.78 4.10
CA VAL A 361 28.30 -25.51 3.73
C VAL A 361 29.52 -24.58 3.79
N ASN A 362 29.41 -23.35 3.27
CA ASN A 362 30.50 -22.39 3.23
C ASN A 362 30.93 -21.95 4.64
N VAL A 363 29.97 -21.62 5.52
CA VAL A 363 30.26 -21.10 6.86
C VAL A 363 30.78 -22.19 7.80
N PHE A 364 30.14 -23.36 7.83
CA PHE A 364 30.51 -24.42 8.79
C PHE A 364 31.63 -25.34 8.30
N LYS A 365 31.95 -25.36 7.00
CA LYS A 365 33.05 -26.10 6.34
C LYS A 365 33.10 -27.62 6.53
N LYS A 366 32.31 -28.18 7.45
CA LYS A 366 32.22 -29.62 7.76
C LYS A 366 30.90 -30.23 7.30
N ALA A 367 29.94 -29.39 6.92
CA ALA A 367 28.61 -29.82 6.54
C ALA A 367 28.56 -30.31 5.08
N THR A 368 27.83 -31.40 4.85
CA THR A 368 27.49 -31.83 3.49
C THR A 368 26.26 -31.09 2.97
N THR A 369 26.06 -31.08 1.65
CA THR A 369 24.82 -30.55 1.04
C THR A 369 23.57 -31.25 1.56
N LYS A 370 23.66 -32.55 1.84
CA LYS A 370 22.58 -33.34 2.42
C LYS A 370 22.26 -32.86 3.85
N THR A 371 23.28 -32.77 4.71
CA THR A 371 23.12 -32.28 6.09
C THR A 371 22.49 -30.89 6.11
N ALA A 372 22.92 -29.99 5.23
CA ALA A 372 22.34 -28.65 5.12
C ALA A 372 20.88 -28.68 4.64
N ALA A 373 20.54 -29.55 3.69
CA ALA A 373 19.18 -29.71 3.20
C ALA A 373 18.24 -30.30 4.26
N ASP A 374 18.74 -31.20 5.12
CA ASP A 374 17.97 -31.83 6.20
C ASP A 374 17.55 -30.80 7.28
N GLN A 375 18.26 -29.67 7.40
CA GLN A 375 17.90 -28.55 8.27
C GLN A 375 16.71 -27.73 7.76
N LEU A 376 16.25 -27.97 6.52
CA LEU A 376 15.19 -27.18 5.90
C LEU A 376 13.83 -27.86 5.99
N LYS A 377 12.83 -27.06 6.37
CA LYS A 377 11.40 -27.41 6.25
C LYS A 377 10.71 -26.41 5.31
N GLY A 378 9.68 -26.87 4.61
CA GLY A 378 8.85 -26.01 3.77
C GLY A 378 7.74 -25.36 4.59
N CYS A 379 7.39 -24.11 4.27
CA CYS A 379 6.28 -23.41 4.90
C CYS A 379 4.91 -24.02 4.53
N GLN A 380 4.15 -24.53 5.53
CA GLN A 380 2.84 -25.14 5.30
C GLN A 380 1.82 -24.17 4.67
N GLU A 381 1.84 -22.90 5.07
CA GLU A 381 0.90 -21.90 4.51
C GLU A 381 1.19 -21.62 3.04
N HIS A 382 2.47 -21.52 2.65
CA HIS A 382 2.83 -21.38 1.25
C HIS A 382 2.48 -22.61 0.42
N PHE A 383 2.55 -23.81 1.00
CA PHE A 383 2.05 -25.03 0.36
C PHE A 383 0.54 -24.94 0.14
N ARG A 384 -0.21 -24.61 1.19
CA ARG A 384 -1.67 -24.46 1.14
C ARG A 384 -2.11 -23.41 0.12
N GLN A 385 -1.43 -22.27 0.06
CA GLN A 385 -1.68 -21.23 -0.94
C GLN A 385 -1.39 -21.72 -2.36
N SER A 386 -0.29 -22.47 -2.56
CA SER A 386 0.06 -23.05 -3.85
C SER A 386 -1.00 -24.05 -4.33
N VAL A 387 -1.44 -24.95 -3.44
CA VAL A 387 -2.54 -25.89 -3.71
C VAL A 387 -3.84 -25.15 -4.02
N THR A 388 -4.16 -24.10 -3.27
CA THR A 388 -5.36 -23.27 -3.50
C THR A 388 -5.31 -22.58 -4.87
N ARG A 389 -4.15 -22.07 -5.28
CA ARG A 389 -3.95 -21.45 -6.60
C ARG A 389 -4.14 -22.45 -7.73
N ILE A 390 -3.58 -23.67 -7.60
CA ILE A 390 -3.77 -24.74 -8.57
C ILE A 390 -5.24 -25.15 -8.64
N LYS A 391 -5.90 -25.32 -7.49
CA LYS A 391 -7.33 -25.67 -7.42
C LYS A 391 -8.25 -24.63 -8.09
N ARG A 392 -7.88 -23.35 -8.05
CA ARG A 392 -8.63 -22.27 -8.72
C ARG A 392 -8.26 -22.09 -10.19
N ASN A 393 -7.21 -22.76 -10.68
CA ASN A 393 -6.79 -22.68 -12.06
C ASN A 393 -7.67 -23.59 -12.93
N ARG A 394 -8.68 -23.00 -13.59
CA ARG A 394 -9.62 -23.71 -14.48
C ARG A 394 -8.98 -24.27 -15.76
N LEU A 395 -7.70 -24.01 -16.01
CA LEU A 395 -6.95 -24.61 -17.12
C LEU A 395 -6.30 -25.95 -16.74
N VAL A 396 -6.27 -26.30 -15.46
CA VAL A 396 -5.77 -27.59 -14.96
C VAL A 396 -6.96 -28.51 -14.84
N ILE A 397 -7.05 -29.50 -15.73
CA ILE A 397 -8.08 -30.54 -15.70
C ILE A 397 -7.78 -31.43 -14.48
N MET A 398 -8.71 -31.51 -13.54
CA MET A 398 -8.55 -32.37 -12.37
C MET A 398 -8.73 -33.84 -12.79
N ALA A 399 -8.11 -34.77 -12.05
CA ALA A 399 -8.12 -36.19 -12.42
C ALA A 399 -9.54 -36.80 -12.47
N ASP A 400 -10.48 -36.23 -11.72
CA ASP A 400 -11.91 -36.55 -11.72
C ASP A 400 -12.71 -35.89 -12.86
N GLU A 401 -12.14 -34.87 -13.51
CA GLU A 401 -12.70 -34.23 -14.71
C GLU A 401 -12.21 -34.92 -16.00
N VAL A 402 -11.28 -35.87 -15.89
CA VAL A 402 -10.94 -36.79 -16.99
C VAL A 402 -11.99 -37.91 -17.03
N VAL A 403 -13.18 -37.58 -17.56
CA VAL A 403 -14.17 -38.58 -17.94
C VAL A 403 -14.12 -38.76 -19.45
N SER A 404 -14.03 -40.03 -19.85
CA SER A 404 -14.09 -40.63 -21.20
C SER A 404 -14.92 -39.91 -22.24
#